data_AF-A0AAU3D2R3-F1
#
_entry.id   AF-A0AAU3D2R3-F1
#
_cell.length_a   1.000
_cell.length_b   1.000
_cell.length_c   1.000
_cell.angle_alpha   90.00
_cell.angle_beta   90.00
_cell.angle_gamma   90.00
#
_symmetry.space_group_name_H-M   'P 1'
#
loop_
_entity.id
_entity.type
_entity.pdbx_description
1 polymer ?
#
loop_
_entity_poly.entity_id
_entity_poly.type
_entity_poly.pdbx_seq_one_letter_code
_entity_poly.pdbx_strand_id
1 'polypeptide(L)'
;MFTTTQGAHALFADLTENAGLPLAHAELRRSPRFQQHDHVFFGDLALRRYKHNNRWGFDDRDVRRVGQLLADMAVDFDDVVEVRFPAYPELLNGTILNWRHQVATWMYHLARKQQTEEDWGLDSWKVIGANGLPGTLTWEMFVAVGNQPIVAGTLPLQMLRWSGQSWLAPRSYVQMMDRWQEREAEMTATFRTCCSCGAQSPGWGQWRTPTPAGYVTRCPECSAAAFPAYTGQLDGVLYDSPRQRRVSPRDYLCRLCGLMQASVWDHCHTEGHGFVRGPLCMSCNTSEGVGFADRFLREGGAEYLLQCRGCREERTLASRFHAGVVHLHVESSQRHGRCRQQPSVRALDDEPGVYRYALRCASHTPVRQWTVAVTAEEAVSLVGAFVDGVLAEMRRGTEGLSA
;
A
#
# COMPACT_ATOMS: atom_id res chain seq x y z
N MET A 1 11.09 -28.75 -5.49
CA MET A 1 10.09 -28.80 -6.58
C MET A 1 9.21 -27.56 -6.46
N PHE A 2 8.82 -26.91 -7.55
CA PHE A 2 7.95 -25.73 -7.46
C PHE A 2 6.55 -26.11 -6.96
N THR A 3 6.05 -25.42 -5.95
CA THR A 3 4.67 -25.53 -5.48
C THR A 3 3.97 -24.17 -5.55
N THR A 4 2.69 -24.17 -5.90
CA THR A 4 1.89 -22.94 -5.94
C THR A 4 1.67 -22.40 -4.52
N THR A 5 1.24 -21.16 -4.38
CA THR A 5 0.90 -20.61 -3.06
C THR A 5 -0.22 -21.37 -2.36
N GLN A 6 -1.15 -21.94 -3.12
CA GLN A 6 -2.22 -22.78 -2.58
C GLN A 6 -1.70 -24.16 -2.15
N GLY A 7 -0.83 -24.78 -2.96
CA GLY A 7 -0.19 -26.05 -2.62
C GLY A 7 0.72 -25.92 -1.40
N ALA A 8 1.53 -24.87 -1.33
CA ALA A 8 2.35 -24.55 -0.17
C ALA A 8 1.51 -24.34 1.10
N HIS A 9 0.40 -23.60 0.99
CA HIS A 9 -0.49 -23.38 2.12
C HIS A 9 -1.09 -24.68 2.67
N ALA A 10 -1.59 -25.56 1.80
CA ALA A 10 -2.15 -26.84 2.22
C ALA A 10 -1.08 -27.72 2.89
N LEU A 11 0.06 -27.90 2.22
CA LEU A 11 1.17 -28.69 2.76
C LEU A 11 1.68 -28.15 4.10
N PHE A 12 1.84 -26.83 4.21
CA PHE A 12 2.30 -26.21 5.45
C PHE A 12 1.30 -26.42 6.57
N ALA A 13 0.01 -26.23 6.30
CA ALA A 13 -1.05 -26.45 7.28
C ALA A 13 -1.08 -27.90 7.79
N ASP A 14 -0.93 -28.88 6.91
CA ASP A 14 -0.89 -30.30 7.28
C ASP A 14 0.33 -30.61 8.16
N LEU A 15 1.50 -30.05 7.83
CA LEU A 15 2.73 -30.27 8.61
C LEU A 15 2.67 -29.63 10.00
N THR A 16 1.98 -28.51 10.14
CA THR A 16 1.96 -27.72 11.38
C THR A 16 0.64 -27.79 12.12
N GLU A 17 -0.25 -28.74 11.80
CA GLU A 17 -1.56 -28.92 12.45
C GLU A 17 -1.44 -29.04 13.98
N ASN A 18 -0.39 -29.72 14.45
CA ASN A 18 -0.14 -29.98 15.86
C ASN A 18 1.02 -29.14 16.43
N ALA A 19 1.45 -28.08 15.74
CA ALA A 19 2.53 -27.23 16.23
C ALA A 19 2.10 -26.52 17.53
N GLY A 20 3.03 -26.42 18.50
CA GLY A 20 2.79 -25.66 19.74
C GLY A 20 2.68 -24.13 19.54
N LEU A 21 2.96 -23.66 18.33
CA LEU A 21 2.90 -22.25 17.94
C LEU A 21 1.59 -21.92 17.20
N PRO A 22 1.00 -20.74 17.44
CA PRO A 22 -0.22 -20.32 16.77
C PRO A 22 0.15 -19.70 15.41
N LEU A 23 0.18 -20.53 14.36
CA LEU A 23 0.64 -20.14 13.03
C LEU A 23 -0.49 -19.58 12.16
N ALA A 24 -0.22 -18.45 11.50
CA ALA A 24 -1.13 -17.80 10.59
C ALA A 24 -0.86 -18.27 9.13
N HIS A 25 -1.31 -19.47 8.79
CA HIS A 25 -1.03 -20.10 7.48
C HIS A 25 -1.41 -19.22 6.26
N ALA A 26 -2.40 -18.33 6.44
CA ALA A 26 -2.84 -17.38 5.43
C ALA A 26 -1.72 -16.48 4.87
N GLU A 27 -0.63 -16.26 5.61
CA GLU A 27 0.54 -15.50 5.15
C GLU A 27 1.18 -16.07 3.89
N LEU A 28 1.15 -17.39 3.69
CA LEU A 28 1.66 -18.01 2.44
C LEU A 28 0.89 -17.55 1.20
N ARG A 29 -0.36 -17.12 1.38
CA ARG A 29 -1.20 -16.58 0.30
C ARG A 29 -1.10 -15.05 0.23
N ARG A 30 -1.11 -14.39 1.39
CA ARG A 30 -1.25 -12.94 1.51
C ARG A 30 -0.30 -12.38 2.56
N SER A 31 0.98 -12.23 2.21
CA SER A 31 1.94 -11.50 3.03
C SER A 31 2.25 -10.14 2.40
N PRO A 32 1.83 -8.99 2.96
CA PRO A 32 2.14 -7.69 2.36
C PRO A 32 3.66 -7.43 2.26
N ARG A 33 4.44 -8.01 3.18
CA ARG A 33 5.89 -7.76 3.31
C ARG A 33 6.74 -8.51 2.30
N PHE A 34 6.23 -9.57 1.66
CA PHE A 34 7.05 -10.31 0.68
C PHE A 34 7.54 -9.42 -0.47
N GLN A 35 6.81 -8.36 -0.82
CA GLN A 35 7.23 -7.43 -1.87
C GLN A 35 8.52 -6.68 -1.51
N GLN A 36 8.88 -6.61 -0.24
CA GLN A 36 10.06 -5.89 0.25
C GLN A 36 11.34 -6.71 0.11
N HIS A 37 11.27 -8.02 0.30
CA HIS A 37 12.46 -8.88 0.37
C HIS A 37 12.24 -10.31 -0.16
N ASP A 38 11.16 -10.60 -0.88
CA ASP A 38 10.83 -11.89 -1.50
C ASP A 38 10.62 -13.06 -0.54
N HIS A 39 10.47 -12.83 0.77
CA HIS A 39 10.28 -13.89 1.76
C HIS A 39 8.99 -13.71 2.56
N VAL A 40 8.47 -14.82 3.06
CA VAL A 40 7.41 -14.90 4.08
C VAL A 40 8.03 -15.50 5.33
N PHE A 41 7.80 -14.88 6.49
CA PHE A 41 8.33 -15.38 7.76
C PHE A 41 7.27 -16.15 8.55
N PHE A 42 7.71 -17.22 9.22
CA PHE A 42 6.98 -17.92 10.27
C PHE A 42 7.91 -18.04 11.48
N GLY A 43 7.66 -17.24 12.52
CA GLY A 43 8.65 -16.97 13.55
C GLY A 43 9.92 -16.38 12.94
N ASP A 44 11.08 -16.90 13.32
CA ASP A 44 12.36 -16.50 12.76
C ASP A 44 12.75 -17.24 11.46
N LEU A 45 11.90 -18.13 10.95
CA LEU A 45 12.17 -18.91 9.74
C LEU A 45 11.62 -18.21 8.49
N ALA A 46 12.47 -18.04 7.49
CA ALA A 46 12.12 -17.38 6.23
C ALA A 46 11.86 -18.40 5.11
N LEU A 47 10.73 -18.27 4.43
CA LEU A 47 10.39 -19.00 3.21
C LEU A 47 10.52 -18.07 2.01
N ARG A 48 11.46 -18.39 1.11
CA ARG A 48 11.64 -17.63 -0.12
C ARG A 48 10.48 -17.91 -1.07
N ARG A 49 9.82 -16.83 -1.49
CA ARG A 49 8.86 -16.84 -2.58
C ARG A 49 9.57 -16.45 -3.86
N TYR A 50 9.38 -17.20 -4.92
CA TYR A 50 9.97 -16.90 -6.22
C TYR A 50 8.96 -17.07 -7.35
N LYS A 51 9.29 -16.50 -8.50
CA LYS A 51 8.43 -16.52 -9.68
C LYS A 51 8.94 -17.56 -10.68
N HIS A 52 8.08 -18.48 -11.07
CA HIS A 52 8.34 -19.49 -12.10
C HIS A 52 7.18 -19.52 -13.09
N ASN A 53 7.47 -19.43 -14.39
CA ASN A 53 6.45 -19.30 -15.45
C ASN A 53 5.40 -18.23 -15.15
N ASN A 54 5.86 -17.05 -14.73
CA ASN A 54 5.06 -15.91 -14.28
C ASN A 54 4.11 -16.16 -13.08
N ARG A 55 4.22 -17.31 -12.40
CA ARG A 55 3.45 -17.64 -11.21
C ARG A 55 4.33 -17.57 -9.97
N TRP A 56 3.83 -16.95 -8.92
CA TRP A 56 4.50 -16.94 -7.62
C TRP A 56 4.26 -18.26 -6.89
N GLY A 57 5.31 -18.80 -6.29
CA GLY A 57 5.26 -20.03 -5.51
C GLY A 57 6.48 -20.18 -4.61
N PHE A 58 6.67 -21.40 -4.12
CA PHE A 58 7.72 -21.78 -3.17
C PHE A 58 8.43 -23.05 -3.64
N ASP A 59 9.59 -23.34 -3.05
CA ASP A 59 10.18 -24.68 -3.17
C ASP A 59 9.53 -25.57 -2.12
N ASP A 60 8.87 -26.63 -2.57
CA ASP A 60 8.25 -27.66 -1.73
C ASP A 60 9.21 -28.17 -0.64
N ARG A 61 10.51 -28.30 -0.94
CA ARG A 61 11.51 -28.76 0.02
C ARG A 61 11.70 -27.76 1.17
N ASP A 62 11.68 -26.47 0.86
CA ASP A 62 11.78 -25.43 1.88
C ASP A 62 10.51 -25.34 2.72
N VAL A 63 9.33 -25.48 2.09
CA VAL A 63 8.05 -25.53 2.82
C VAL A 63 8.04 -26.70 3.79
N ARG A 64 8.46 -27.90 3.36
CA ARG A 64 8.57 -29.08 4.24
C ARG A 64 9.54 -28.87 5.37
N ARG A 65 10.73 -28.38 5.07
CA ARG A 65 11.78 -28.13 6.07
C ARG A 65 11.30 -27.14 7.13
N VAL A 66 10.74 -26.01 6.73
CA VAL A 66 10.27 -24.98 7.67
C VAL A 66 9.03 -25.47 8.43
N GLY A 67 8.09 -26.14 7.77
CA GLY A 67 6.92 -26.73 8.42
C GLY A 67 7.33 -27.73 9.51
N GLN A 68 8.26 -28.64 9.22
CA GLN A 68 8.77 -29.60 10.20
C GLN A 68 9.48 -28.93 11.37
N LEU A 69 10.36 -27.95 11.11
CA LEU A 69 11.06 -27.22 12.17
C LEU A 69 10.10 -26.49 13.12
N LEU A 70 8.96 -25.99 12.62
CA LEU A 70 7.94 -25.34 13.45
C LEU A 70 7.08 -26.36 14.20
N ALA A 71 6.75 -27.49 13.56
CA ALA A 71 6.03 -28.58 14.21
C ALA A 71 6.83 -29.17 15.39
N ASP A 72 8.14 -29.30 15.23
CA ASP A 72 9.06 -29.82 16.25
C ASP A 72 9.40 -28.77 17.33
N MET A 73 8.99 -27.51 17.16
CA MET A 73 9.30 -26.46 18.13
C MET A 73 8.45 -26.62 19.40
N ALA A 74 9.10 -27.04 20.48
CA ALA A 74 8.49 -27.07 21.80
C ALA A 74 8.38 -25.65 22.38
N VAL A 75 7.18 -25.30 22.86
CA VAL A 75 6.91 -24.07 23.59
C VAL A 75 6.56 -24.45 25.03
N ASP A 76 7.41 -24.06 25.97
CA ASP A 76 7.15 -24.20 27.40
C ASP A 76 6.31 -23.00 27.85
N PHE A 77 5.06 -23.25 28.22
CA PHE A 77 4.11 -22.21 28.67
C PHE A 77 4.31 -21.81 30.13
N ASP A 78 5.15 -22.52 30.86
CA ASP A 78 5.50 -22.22 32.25
C ASP A 78 6.79 -21.39 32.34
N ASP A 79 7.77 -21.60 31.45
CA ASP A 79 8.92 -20.68 31.29
C ASP A 79 8.53 -19.40 30.55
N VAL A 80 8.01 -18.45 31.31
CA VAL A 80 7.60 -17.15 30.80
C VAL A 80 8.57 -16.02 31.14
N VAL A 81 8.57 -15.00 30.29
CA VAL A 81 9.27 -13.74 30.48
C VAL A 81 8.31 -12.57 30.34
N GLU A 82 8.68 -11.46 30.96
CA GLU A 82 7.97 -10.20 30.79
C GLU A 82 8.14 -9.64 29.37
N VAL A 83 7.04 -9.17 28.80
CA VAL A 83 6.96 -8.47 27.52
C VAL A 83 6.58 -7.03 27.78
N ARG A 84 7.53 -6.11 27.59
CA ARG A 84 7.26 -4.67 27.70
C ARG A 84 6.79 -4.10 26.37
N PHE A 85 5.53 -3.69 26.30
CA PHE A 85 5.02 -2.92 25.17
C PHE A 85 5.36 -1.43 25.31
N PRO A 86 5.71 -0.74 24.21
CA PRO A 86 5.99 0.69 24.24
C PRO A 86 4.74 1.52 24.57
N ALA A 87 4.96 2.63 25.26
CA ALA A 87 3.92 3.62 25.53
C ALA A 87 3.56 4.40 24.25
N TYR A 88 2.38 5.02 24.19
CA TYR A 88 1.95 5.76 23.00
C TYR A 88 2.96 6.83 22.50
N PRO A 89 3.59 7.65 23.38
CA PRO A 89 4.60 8.61 22.92
C PRO A 89 5.82 7.95 22.28
N GLU A 90 6.20 6.76 22.75
CA GLU A 90 7.32 5.99 22.19
C GLU A 90 7.01 5.49 20.78
N LEU A 91 5.73 5.21 20.47
CA LEU A 91 5.29 4.84 19.12
C LEU A 91 5.41 5.96 18.10
N LEU A 92 5.36 7.23 18.53
CA LEU A 92 5.45 8.38 17.63
C LEU A 92 6.88 8.68 17.20
N ASN A 93 7.88 8.17 17.92
CA ASN A 93 9.29 8.46 17.69
C ASN A 93 9.91 7.72 16.48
N GLY A 94 9.11 6.97 15.71
CA GLY A 94 9.44 6.53 14.35
C GLY A 94 10.60 5.54 14.22
N THR A 95 11.19 5.07 15.32
CA THR A 95 12.27 4.09 15.28
C THR A 95 11.73 2.68 15.05
N ILE A 96 12.22 2.03 13.99
CA ILE A 96 12.14 0.62 13.59
C ILE A 96 11.02 -0.19 14.27
N LEU A 97 9.98 -0.52 13.50
CA LEU A 97 8.83 -1.33 13.90
C LEU A 97 9.22 -2.77 14.30
N ASN A 98 9.69 -2.98 15.52
CA ASN A 98 9.81 -4.33 16.07
C ASN A 98 8.43 -4.96 16.34
N TRP A 99 8.38 -6.25 16.64
CA TRP A 99 7.11 -6.96 16.86
C TRP A 99 6.30 -6.38 18.03
N ARG A 100 6.97 -5.90 19.10
CA ARG A 100 6.30 -5.26 20.24
C ARG A 100 5.64 -3.94 19.84
N HIS A 101 6.31 -3.13 19.02
CA HIS A 101 5.73 -1.91 18.44
C HIS A 101 4.51 -2.21 17.58
N GLN A 102 4.53 -3.30 16.80
CA GLN A 102 3.41 -3.68 15.94
C GLN A 102 2.18 -4.08 16.75
N VAL A 103 2.36 -4.91 17.78
CA VAL A 103 1.28 -5.30 18.70
C VAL A 103 0.73 -4.08 19.44
N ALA A 104 1.60 -3.23 19.98
CA ALA A 104 1.20 -2.01 20.68
C ALA A 104 0.45 -1.04 19.75
N THR A 105 0.95 -0.79 18.53
CA THR A 105 0.27 0.04 17.53
C THR A 105 -1.15 -0.44 17.28
N TRP A 106 -1.35 -1.76 17.21
CA TRP A 106 -2.67 -2.35 17.04
C TRP A 106 -3.56 -2.16 18.27
N MET A 107 -3.03 -2.34 19.49
CA MET A 107 -3.74 -2.02 20.75
C MET A 107 -4.27 -0.59 20.76
N TYR A 108 -3.40 0.39 20.52
CA TYR A 108 -3.77 1.81 20.54
C TYR A 108 -4.72 2.18 19.38
N HIS A 109 -4.53 1.58 18.20
CA HIS A 109 -5.44 1.80 17.08
C HIS A 109 -6.86 1.30 17.39
N LEU A 110 -6.99 0.15 18.05
CA LEU A 110 -8.29 -0.37 18.49
C LEU A 110 -8.89 0.50 19.60
N ALA A 111 -8.11 0.89 20.61
CA ALA A 111 -8.58 1.78 21.67
C ALA A 111 -9.08 3.13 21.11
N ARG A 112 -8.37 3.70 20.13
CA ARG A 112 -8.80 4.92 19.44
C ARG A 112 -10.12 4.74 18.69
N LYS A 113 -10.33 3.58 18.05
CA LYS A 113 -11.59 3.29 17.34
C LYS A 113 -12.80 3.15 18.26
N GLN A 114 -12.59 2.88 19.54
CA GLN A 114 -13.65 2.74 20.53
C GLN A 114 -14.04 4.06 21.20
N GLN A 115 -13.37 5.18 20.86
CA GLN A 115 -13.78 6.48 21.36
C GLN A 115 -15.18 6.85 20.84
N THR A 116 -16.05 7.20 21.78
CA THR A 116 -17.38 7.74 21.47
C THR A 116 -17.26 9.19 21.01
N GLU A 117 -18.30 9.76 20.38
CA GLU A 117 -18.34 11.18 19.98
C GLU A 117 -18.07 12.16 21.14
N GLU A 118 -18.43 11.79 22.36
CA GLU A 118 -18.21 12.56 23.58
C GLU A 118 -16.73 12.56 24.03
N ASP A 119 -15.96 11.54 23.64
CA ASP A 119 -14.54 11.38 24.00
C ASP A 119 -13.57 12.04 22.99
N TRP A 120 -14.08 12.67 21.92
CA TRP A 120 -13.23 13.22 20.87
C TRP A 120 -12.38 14.38 21.38
N GLY A 121 -11.07 14.18 21.35
CA GLY A 121 -10.09 15.16 21.84
C GLY A 121 -9.57 14.86 23.25
N LEU A 122 -10.09 13.84 23.92
CA LEU A 122 -9.49 13.30 25.13
C LEU A 122 -8.40 12.28 24.76
N ASP A 123 -7.25 12.39 25.44
CA ASP A 123 -6.09 11.52 25.26
C ASP A 123 -6.15 10.24 26.13
N SER A 124 -7.32 9.94 26.71
CA SER A 124 -7.55 8.80 27.61
C SER A 124 -7.24 7.45 26.96
N TRP A 125 -7.50 7.31 25.66
CA TRP A 125 -7.17 6.11 24.88
C TRP A 125 -5.66 5.84 24.73
N LYS A 126 -4.80 6.80 25.09
CA LYS A 126 -3.33 6.64 25.09
C LYS A 126 -2.79 6.08 26.40
N VAL A 127 -3.61 6.00 27.44
CA VAL A 127 -3.21 5.59 28.79
C VAL A 127 -3.47 4.10 28.97
N ILE A 128 -2.49 3.37 29.50
CA ILE A 128 -2.63 1.93 29.83
C ILE A 128 -3.42 1.79 31.13
N GLY A 129 -4.50 1.02 31.09
CA GLY A 129 -5.34 0.69 32.24
C GLY A 129 -4.78 -0.47 33.07
N ALA A 130 -5.49 -0.78 34.17
CA ALA A 130 -5.11 -1.86 35.10
C ALA A 130 -5.12 -3.27 34.48
N ASN A 131 -5.78 -3.44 33.34
CA ASN A 131 -5.81 -4.68 32.56
C ASN A 131 -4.65 -4.77 31.54
N GLY A 132 -3.70 -3.82 31.56
CA GLY A 132 -2.57 -3.80 30.64
C GLY A 132 -2.91 -3.35 29.22
N LEU A 133 -4.15 -2.91 28.96
CA LEU A 133 -4.63 -2.44 27.65
C LEU A 133 -4.91 -0.93 27.66
N PRO A 134 -4.81 -0.24 26.52
CA PRO A 134 -5.05 1.19 26.44
C PRO A 134 -6.53 1.58 26.49
N GLY A 135 -6.82 2.70 27.15
CA GLY A 135 -8.17 3.28 27.24
C GLY A 135 -9.18 2.35 27.92
N THR A 136 -10.35 2.23 27.32
CA THR A 136 -11.45 1.37 27.79
C THR A 136 -11.44 -0.03 27.15
N LEU A 137 -10.35 -0.39 26.43
CA LEU A 137 -10.26 -1.64 25.72
C LEU A 137 -10.22 -2.83 26.69
N THR A 138 -11.13 -3.79 26.53
CA THR A 138 -11.09 -5.07 27.26
C THR A 138 -10.36 -6.14 26.46
N TRP A 139 -9.99 -7.25 27.11
CA TRP A 139 -9.37 -8.39 26.43
C TRP A 139 -10.30 -8.98 25.38
N GLU A 140 -11.59 -9.14 25.72
CA GLU A 140 -12.63 -9.63 24.81
C GLU A 140 -12.72 -8.75 23.57
N MET A 141 -12.75 -7.42 23.74
CA MET A 141 -12.76 -6.48 22.62
C MET A 141 -11.48 -6.57 21.79
N PHE A 142 -10.34 -6.77 22.45
CA PHE A 142 -9.04 -6.87 21.79
C PHE A 142 -8.93 -8.13 20.92
N VAL A 143 -9.46 -9.28 21.39
CA VAL A 143 -9.41 -10.53 20.64
C VAL A 143 -10.59 -10.75 19.68
N ALA A 144 -11.75 -10.14 19.94
CA ALA A 144 -12.98 -10.33 19.16
C ALA A 144 -12.95 -9.63 17.80
N VAL A 145 -12.08 -8.62 17.61
CA VAL A 145 -11.88 -8.04 16.29
C VAL A 145 -11.20 -9.09 15.42
N GLY A 146 -11.94 -9.64 14.43
CA GLY A 146 -11.53 -10.75 13.54
C GLY A 146 -10.30 -10.53 12.66
N ASN A 147 -9.42 -9.59 13.00
CA ASN A 147 -8.11 -9.35 12.41
C ASN A 147 -7.06 -9.26 13.52
N GLN A 148 -6.81 -10.37 14.22
CA GLN A 148 -5.65 -10.49 15.12
C GLN A 148 -4.36 -10.11 14.37
N PRO A 149 -3.39 -9.45 15.02
CA PRO A 149 -2.18 -8.97 14.39
C PRO A 149 -1.35 -10.20 14.03
N ILE A 150 -1.20 -10.44 12.74
CA ILE A 150 -0.25 -11.43 12.27
C ILE A 150 1.12 -10.76 12.28
N VAL A 151 2.03 -11.31 13.09
CA VAL A 151 3.42 -10.85 13.14
C VAL A 151 4.32 -12.05 12.94
N ALA A 152 5.23 -11.94 11.97
CA ALA A 152 6.11 -13.04 11.58
C ALA A 152 5.35 -14.34 11.28
N GLY A 153 4.16 -14.29 10.67
CA GLY A 153 3.35 -15.50 10.42
C GLY A 153 2.85 -16.23 11.67
N THR A 154 2.89 -15.58 12.84
CA THR A 154 2.32 -16.08 14.10
C THR A 154 1.20 -15.16 14.59
N LEU A 155 0.45 -15.62 15.60
CA LEU A 155 -0.60 -14.86 16.30
C LEU A 155 -0.14 -14.54 17.73
N PRO A 156 0.58 -13.42 17.96
CA PRO A 156 1.21 -13.13 19.25
C PRO A 156 0.25 -13.06 20.42
N LEU A 157 -1.01 -12.68 20.18
CA LEU A 157 -2.02 -12.60 21.25
C LEU A 157 -2.28 -13.94 21.93
N GLN A 158 -2.19 -15.04 21.19
CA GLN A 158 -2.41 -16.38 21.74
C GLN A 158 -1.24 -16.84 22.62
N MET A 159 -0.11 -16.12 22.58
CA MET A 159 1.08 -16.38 23.40
C MET A 159 1.20 -15.40 24.58
N LEU A 160 0.34 -14.39 24.66
CA LEU A 160 0.40 -13.34 25.68
C LEU A 160 -0.61 -13.62 26.79
N ARG A 161 -0.17 -13.44 28.05
CA ARG A 161 -1.04 -13.45 29.23
C ARG A 161 -0.76 -12.23 30.10
N TRP A 162 -1.81 -11.65 30.68
CA TRP A 162 -1.67 -10.58 31.67
C TRP A 162 -1.51 -11.18 33.07
N SER A 163 -0.49 -10.76 33.82
CA SER A 163 -0.23 -11.22 35.19
C SER A 163 -1.02 -10.46 36.26
N GLY A 164 -1.70 -9.38 35.88
CA GLY A 164 -2.21 -8.36 36.80
C GLY A 164 -1.31 -7.12 36.87
N GLN A 165 -0.03 -7.23 36.48
CA GLN A 165 0.94 -6.12 36.50
C GLN A 165 1.72 -5.98 35.19
N SER A 166 1.95 -7.07 34.48
CA SER A 166 2.79 -7.10 33.28
C SER A 166 2.29 -8.16 32.28
N TRP A 167 2.64 -7.94 31.01
CA TRP A 167 2.41 -8.95 29.98
C TRP A 167 3.50 -10.01 30.06
N LEU A 168 3.11 -11.27 29.99
CA LEU A 168 4.00 -12.42 30.00
C LEU A 168 3.83 -13.22 28.71
N ALA A 169 4.90 -13.82 28.22
CA ALA A 169 4.88 -14.78 27.11
C ALA A 169 5.95 -15.86 27.30
N PRO A 170 5.81 -17.04 26.69
CA PRO A 170 6.85 -18.07 26.67
C PRO A 170 8.21 -17.51 26.22
N ARG A 171 9.28 -17.84 26.95
CA ARG A 171 10.64 -17.35 26.66
C ARG A 171 11.09 -17.73 25.25
N SER A 172 10.84 -18.97 24.84
CA SER A 172 11.21 -19.47 23.51
C SER A 172 10.53 -18.68 22.39
N TYR A 173 9.24 -18.33 22.58
CA TYR A 173 8.49 -17.50 21.66
C TYR A 173 9.07 -16.08 21.57
N VAL A 174 9.35 -15.43 22.71
CA VAL A 174 9.93 -14.08 22.72
C VAL A 174 11.29 -14.04 22.04
N GLN A 175 12.17 -15.00 22.32
CA GLN A 175 13.48 -15.09 21.68
C GLN A 175 13.36 -15.34 20.18
N MET A 176 12.40 -16.16 19.73
CA MET A 176 12.13 -16.36 18.32
C MET A 176 11.70 -15.06 17.63
N MET A 177 10.77 -14.32 18.23
CA MET A 177 10.32 -13.04 17.68
C MET A 177 11.43 -11.97 17.67
N ASP A 178 12.34 -12.03 18.64
CA ASP A 178 13.51 -11.15 18.72
C ASP A 178 14.59 -11.51 17.67
N ARG A 179 14.75 -12.78 17.31
CA ARG A 179 15.58 -13.17 16.15
C ARG A 179 14.92 -12.84 14.82
N TRP A 180 13.60 -12.94 14.74
CA TRP A 180 12.85 -12.59 13.53
C TRP A 180 13.06 -11.12 13.14
N GLN A 181 12.91 -10.19 14.08
CA GLN A 181 13.09 -8.76 13.80
C GLN A 181 14.50 -8.44 13.25
N GLU A 182 15.53 -9.12 13.77
CA GLU A 182 16.92 -8.94 13.34
C GLU A 182 17.10 -9.46 11.91
N ARG A 183 16.60 -10.68 11.64
CA ARG A 183 16.64 -11.29 10.31
C ARG A 183 15.85 -10.50 9.27
N GLU A 184 14.66 -10.00 9.61
CA GLU A 184 13.85 -9.19 8.70
C GLU A 184 14.55 -7.85 8.41
N ALA A 185 15.19 -7.22 9.39
CA ALA A 185 15.96 -6.00 9.21
C ALA A 185 17.19 -6.22 8.31
N GLU A 186 17.98 -7.26 8.57
CA GLU A 186 19.15 -7.64 7.74
C GLU A 186 18.73 -7.94 6.30
N MET A 187 17.68 -8.74 6.15
CA MET A 187 17.15 -9.13 4.84
C MET A 187 16.63 -7.90 4.11
N THR A 188 15.87 -7.04 4.77
CA THR A 188 15.42 -5.78 4.16
C THR A 188 16.61 -4.93 3.70
N ALA A 189 17.61 -4.72 4.55
CA ALA A 189 18.78 -3.92 4.19
C ALA A 189 19.47 -4.49 2.93
N THR A 190 19.62 -5.80 2.88
CA THR A 190 20.16 -6.50 1.70
C THR A 190 19.31 -6.23 0.46
N PHE A 191 17.99 -6.42 0.54
CA PHE A 191 17.08 -6.24 -0.60
C PHE A 191 16.78 -4.77 -0.94
N ARG A 192 17.22 -3.80 -0.11
CA ARG A 192 17.22 -2.36 -0.44
C ARG A 192 18.43 -1.92 -1.24
N THR A 193 19.43 -2.78 -1.39
CA THR A 193 20.66 -2.52 -2.12
C THR A 193 20.40 -2.54 -3.62
N CYS A 194 20.81 -1.50 -4.34
CA CYS A 194 20.76 -1.48 -5.79
C CYS A 194 21.68 -2.57 -6.36
N CYS A 195 21.12 -3.45 -7.20
CA CYS A 195 21.86 -4.56 -7.81
C CYS A 195 22.95 -4.15 -8.81
N SER A 196 23.06 -2.86 -9.13
CA SER A 196 24.04 -2.32 -10.09
C SER A 196 25.15 -1.54 -9.40
N CYS A 197 24.82 -0.55 -8.56
CA CYS A 197 25.80 0.33 -7.92
C CYS A 197 25.99 0.10 -6.41
N GLY A 198 25.19 -0.75 -5.77
CA GLY A 198 25.27 -0.98 -4.32
C GLY A 198 24.65 0.11 -3.44
N ALA A 199 24.07 1.17 -4.01
CA ALA A 199 23.40 2.22 -3.24
C ALA A 199 22.18 1.69 -2.45
N GLN A 200 21.87 2.31 -1.31
CA GLN A 200 20.74 1.94 -0.45
C GLN A 200 19.48 2.74 -0.79
N SER A 201 18.35 2.06 -1.01
CA SER A 201 17.04 2.72 -1.22
C SER A 201 16.65 3.53 0.01
N PRO A 202 16.20 4.79 -0.10
CA PRO A 202 15.84 5.64 1.05
C PRO A 202 14.57 5.16 1.78
N GLY A 203 13.68 4.46 1.08
CA GLY A 203 12.45 3.90 1.64
C GLY A 203 12.19 2.45 1.22
N TRP A 204 11.14 1.87 1.81
CA TRP A 204 10.69 0.51 1.54
C TRP A 204 10.15 0.37 0.13
N GLY A 205 10.67 -0.59 -0.64
CA GLY A 205 10.12 -0.98 -1.95
C GLY A 205 10.22 0.04 -3.09
N GLN A 206 10.69 1.28 -2.85
CA GLN A 206 10.69 2.35 -3.87
C GLN A 206 11.48 1.99 -5.13
N TRP A 207 12.59 1.27 -4.96
CA TRP A 207 13.48 0.86 -6.04
C TRP A 207 13.21 -0.57 -6.54
N ARG A 208 12.18 -1.25 -5.99
CA ARG A 208 11.88 -2.63 -6.34
C ARG A 208 10.97 -2.71 -7.58
N THR A 209 11.46 -3.36 -8.62
CA THR A 209 10.72 -3.58 -9.87
C THR A 209 10.41 -5.07 -10.07
N PRO A 210 9.16 -5.43 -10.40
CA PRO A 210 8.82 -6.81 -10.72
C PRO A 210 9.35 -7.24 -12.10
N THR A 211 9.94 -8.42 -12.15
CA THR A 211 10.47 -9.09 -13.34
C THR A 211 9.84 -10.49 -13.51
N PRO A 212 10.11 -11.23 -14.60
CA PRO A 212 9.71 -12.63 -14.73
C PRO A 212 10.30 -13.56 -13.66
N ALA A 213 11.47 -13.24 -13.14
CA ALA A 213 12.20 -14.07 -12.18
C ALA A 213 11.92 -13.70 -10.70
N GLY A 214 11.24 -12.57 -10.45
CA GLY A 214 11.03 -12.04 -9.11
C GLY A 214 11.18 -10.53 -9.09
N TYR A 215 11.45 -9.94 -7.94
CA TYR A 215 11.76 -8.52 -7.86
C TYR A 215 13.27 -8.27 -8.00
N VAL A 216 13.61 -7.11 -8.57
CA VAL A 216 14.97 -6.58 -8.56
C VAL A 216 14.97 -5.20 -7.94
N THR A 217 16.03 -4.84 -7.25
CA THR A 217 16.18 -3.49 -6.68
C THR A 217 17.17 -2.70 -7.52
N ARG A 218 16.72 -1.59 -8.13
CA ARG A 218 17.58 -0.71 -8.94
C ARG A 218 17.26 0.75 -8.66
N CYS A 219 18.27 1.56 -8.38
CA CYS A 219 18.08 2.98 -8.15
C CYS A 219 17.66 3.70 -9.46
N PRO A 220 17.08 4.92 -9.37
CA PRO A 220 16.67 5.67 -10.54
C PRO A 220 17.80 5.93 -11.55
N GLU A 221 19.00 6.26 -11.07
CA GLU A 221 20.16 6.53 -11.93
C GLU A 221 20.59 5.28 -12.73
N CYS A 222 20.74 4.13 -12.06
CA CYS A 222 21.05 2.88 -12.74
C CYS A 222 19.91 2.40 -13.65
N SER A 223 18.66 2.75 -13.34
CA SER A 223 17.52 2.48 -14.23
C SER A 223 17.62 3.35 -15.48
N ALA A 224 17.88 4.64 -15.33
CA ALA A 224 18.02 5.57 -16.45
C ALA A 224 19.23 5.24 -17.35
N ALA A 225 20.33 4.75 -16.76
CA ALA A 225 21.48 4.27 -17.52
C ALA A 225 21.18 2.96 -18.29
N ALA A 226 20.29 2.11 -17.77
CA ALA A 226 20.01 0.80 -18.35
C ALA A 226 18.84 0.79 -19.35
N PHE A 227 17.91 1.74 -19.24
CA PHE A 227 16.69 1.77 -20.04
C PHE A 227 16.44 3.16 -20.63
N PRO A 228 16.13 3.26 -21.93
CA PRO A 228 15.77 4.53 -22.55
C PRO A 228 14.42 5.06 -22.06
N ALA A 229 14.24 6.38 -22.15
CA ALA A 229 12.92 6.98 -22.05
C ALA A 229 12.02 6.56 -23.21
N TYR A 230 10.72 6.37 -22.95
CA TYR A 230 9.73 6.11 -23.99
C TYR A 230 9.37 7.40 -24.74
N THR A 231 9.39 7.34 -26.07
CA THR A 231 9.24 8.50 -26.96
C THR A 231 8.01 8.42 -27.88
N GLY A 232 7.03 7.56 -27.55
CA GLY A 232 5.76 7.52 -28.27
C GLY A 232 5.67 6.51 -29.43
N GLN A 233 6.48 5.46 -29.44
CA GLN A 233 6.53 4.46 -30.52
C GLN A 233 5.19 3.76 -30.83
N LEU A 234 4.29 3.72 -29.84
CA LEU A 234 2.94 3.15 -29.89
C LEU A 234 1.83 4.19 -29.79
N ASP A 235 2.12 5.47 -30.04
CA ASP A 235 1.09 6.51 -29.99
C ASP A 235 -0.01 6.25 -31.02
N GLY A 236 -1.27 6.30 -30.58
CA GLY A 236 -2.43 5.99 -31.41
C GLY A 236 -2.60 4.51 -31.75
N VAL A 237 -1.79 3.61 -31.18
CA VAL A 237 -1.91 2.16 -31.38
C VAL A 237 -2.90 1.58 -30.37
N LEU A 238 -3.83 0.74 -30.84
CA LEU A 238 -4.74 -0.02 -29.98
C LEU A 238 -3.97 -1.07 -29.17
N TYR A 239 -4.33 -1.22 -27.90
CA TYR A 239 -3.68 -2.13 -26.96
C TYR A 239 -3.62 -3.59 -27.46
N ASP A 240 -4.71 -4.08 -28.04
CA ASP A 240 -4.80 -5.47 -28.53
C ASP A 240 -4.18 -5.71 -29.91
N SER A 241 -3.54 -4.69 -30.50
CA SER A 241 -2.96 -4.81 -31.83
C SER A 241 -1.71 -5.71 -31.85
N PRO A 242 -1.44 -6.41 -32.97
CA PRO A 242 -0.20 -7.16 -33.14
C PRO A 242 1.07 -6.30 -33.03
N ARG A 243 0.98 -5.01 -33.34
CA ARG A 243 2.10 -4.06 -33.26
C ARG A 243 2.56 -3.85 -31.82
N GLN A 244 1.62 -3.70 -30.88
CA GLN A 244 1.93 -3.58 -29.46
C GLN A 244 2.69 -4.81 -28.93
N ARG A 245 2.33 -6.02 -29.39
CA ARG A 245 2.92 -7.28 -28.92
C ARG A 245 4.38 -7.51 -29.34
N ARG A 246 4.90 -6.72 -30.28
CA ARG A 246 6.29 -6.84 -30.76
C ARG A 246 7.29 -6.10 -29.88
N VAL A 247 6.83 -5.26 -28.97
CA VAL A 247 7.69 -4.41 -28.14
C VAL A 247 7.39 -4.67 -26.68
N SER A 248 8.43 -4.90 -25.88
CA SER A 248 8.28 -5.11 -24.45
C SER A 248 8.21 -3.76 -23.73
N PRO A 249 7.28 -3.58 -22.76
CA PRO A 249 7.29 -2.36 -21.94
C PRO A 249 8.55 -2.29 -21.08
N ARG A 250 9.20 -3.44 -20.81
CA ARG A 250 10.41 -3.52 -19.98
C ARG A 250 11.66 -2.98 -20.65
N ASP A 251 11.57 -2.64 -21.92
CA ASP A 251 12.67 -2.04 -22.67
C ASP A 251 12.76 -0.53 -22.41
N TYR A 252 11.85 0.03 -21.60
CA TYR A 252 11.76 1.47 -21.34
C TYR A 252 11.65 1.81 -19.86
N LEU A 253 11.96 3.06 -19.55
CA LEU A 253 11.54 3.70 -18.30
C LEU A 253 10.03 3.94 -18.29
N CYS A 254 9.45 3.96 -17.09
CA CYS A 254 8.09 4.37 -16.82
C CYS A 254 7.85 5.78 -17.37
N ARG A 255 6.84 5.93 -18.23
CA ARG A 255 6.50 7.21 -18.83
C ARG A 255 5.97 8.23 -17.82
N LEU A 256 5.34 7.78 -16.74
CA LEU A 256 4.77 8.66 -15.73
C LEU A 256 5.83 9.22 -14.77
N CYS A 257 6.63 8.35 -14.12
CA CYS A 257 7.64 8.82 -13.17
C CYS A 257 9.00 9.12 -13.81
N GLY A 258 9.35 8.49 -14.94
CA GLY A 258 10.67 8.61 -15.56
C GLY A 258 11.82 7.96 -14.79
N LEU A 259 11.56 7.36 -13.62
CA LEU A 259 12.61 6.87 -12.70
C LEU A 259 12.85 5.37 -12.77
N MET A 260 11.79 4.58 -12.99
CA MET A 260 11.82 3.12 -12.81
C MET A 260 11.62 2.40 -14.14
N GLN A 261 12.21 1.21 -14.29
CA GLN A 261 11.90 0.33 -15.42
C GLN A 261 10.39 0.03 -15.45
N ALA A 262 9.79 0.16 -16.63
CA ALA A 262 8.40 -0.17 -16.82
C ALA A 262 8.16 -1.70 -16.83
N SER A 263 6.95 -2.10 -16.49
CA SER A 263 6.55 -3.51 -16.38
C SER A 263 5.31 -3.85 -17.20
N VAL A 264 4.50 -2.86 -17.54
CA VAL A 264 3.21 -3.04 -18.22
C VAL A 264 3.03 -1.96 -19.27
N TRP A 265 2.32 -2.31 -20.34
CA TRP A 265 1.73 -1.32 -21.24
C TRP A 265 0.40 -0.89 -20.65
N ASP A 266 0.25 0.41 -20.43
CA ASP A 266 -1.00 0.98 -19.96
C ASP A 266 -1.79 1.58 -21.13
N HIS A 267 -3.12 1.58 -21.01
CA HIS A 267 -4.03 1.95 -22.09
C HIS A 267 -5.31 2.60 -21.55
N CYS A 268 -6.01 3.31 -22.44
CA CYS A 268 -7.31 3.90 -22.09
C CYS A 268 -8.39 2.81 -22.02
N HIS A 269 -9.13 2.78 -20.92
CA HIS A 269 -10.26 1.86 -20.71
C HIS A 269 -11.62 2.49 -21.09
N THR A 270 -11.64 3.74 -21.58
CA THR A 270 -12.87 4.33 -22.13
C THR A 270 -13.31 3.53 -23.35
N GLU A 271 -14.60 3.19 -23.39
CA GLU A 271 -15.20 2.47 -24.49
C GLU A 271 -14.96 3.19 -25.82
N GLY A 272 -14.52 2.46 -26.84
CA GLY A 272 -14.18 3.01 -28.15
C GLY A 272 -12.79 3.66 -28.26
N HIS A 273 -12.04 3.85 -27.17
CA HIS A 273 -10.68 4.40 -27.23
C HIS A 273 -9.62 3.30 -27.32
N GLY A 274 -9.39 2.53 -26.24
CA GLY A 274 -8.47 1.38 -26.24
C GLY A 274 -7.00 1.67 -26.60
N PHE A 275 -6.60 2.94 -26.72
CA PHE A 275 -5.26 3.33 -27.17
C PHE A 275 -4.22 3.17 -26.06
N VAL A 276 -3.02 2.71 -26.43
CA VAL A 276 -1.85 2.68 -25.55
C VAL A 276 -1.47 4.10 -25.17
N ARG A 277 -1.28 4.35 -23.87
CA ARG A 277 -0.80 5.64 -23.32
C ARG A 277 0.71 5.65 -23.11
N GLY A 278 1.29 4.48 -22.79
CA GLY A 278 2.72 4.31 -22.62
C GLY A 278 3.08 3.16 -21.68
N PRO A 279 4.37 2.92 -21.46
CA PRO A 279 4.83 1.90 -20.53
C PRO A 279 4.89 2.46 -19.10
N LEU A 280 4.31 1.75 -18.13
CA LEU A 280 4.30 2.13 -16.72
C LEU A 280 5.03 1.10 -15.86
N CYS A 281 5.68 1.57 -14.78
CA CYS A 281 6.07 0.69 -13.68
C CYS A 281 4.84 0.25 -12.89
N MET A 282 4.96 -0.86 -12.15
CA MET A 282 3.83 -1.43 -11.41
C MET A 282 3.21 -0.44 -10.42
N SER A 283 4.03 0.34 -9.72
CA SER A 283 3.54 1.32 -8.73
C SER A 283 2.71 2.42 -9.40
N CYS A 284 3.18 3.02 -10.50
CA CYS A 284 2.42 4.01 -11.26
C CYS A 284 1.15 3.40 -11.85
N ASN A 285 1.20 2.16 -12.38
CA ASN A 285 0.03 1.49 -12.92
C ASN A 285 -1.04 1.19 -11.85
N THR A 286 -0.62 0.76 -10.65
CA THR A 286 -1.54 0.57 -9.53
C THR A 286 -2.09 1.91 -9.03
N SER A 287 -1.25 2.94 -8.92
CA SER A 287 -1.68 4.28 -8.51
C SER A 287 -2.66 4.90 -9.49
N GLU A 288 -2.50 4.62 -10.79
CA GLU A 288 -3.52 4.92 -11.79
C GLU A 288 -4.76 4.09 -11.41
N GLY A 289 -4.73 2.77 -11.58
CA GLY A 289 -5.94 1.92 -11.58
C GLY A 289 -6.78 1.92 -10.31
N VAL A 290 -6.18 2.05 -9.12
CA VAL A 290 -6.87 1.95 -7.83
C VAL A 290 -6.50 3.08 -6.84
N GLY A 291 -5.69 4.05 -7.26
CA GLY A 291 -5.34 5.19 -6.43
C GLY A 291 -6.49 6.18 -6.29
N PHE A 292 -6.32 7.15 -5.38
CA PHE A 292 -7.23 8.28 -5.26
C PHE A 292 -7.11 9.17 -6.49
N ALA A 293 -8.19 9.29 -7.27
CA ALA A 293 -8.19 9.97 -8.56
C ALA A 293 -7.74 11.43 -8.45
N ASP A 294 -8.20 12.16 -7.43
CA ASP A 294 -7.80 13.54 -7.15
C ASP A 294 -6.30 13.67 -6.90
N ARG A 295 -5.71 12.76 -6.11
CA ARG A 295 -4.27 12.73 -5.86
C ARG A 295 -3.47 12.45 -7.14
N PHE A 296 -3.88 11.46 -7.91
CA PHE A 296 -3.23 11.13 -9.18
C PHE A 296 -3.24 12.33 -10.15
N LEU A 297 -4.35 13.05 -10.23
CA LEU A 297 -4.49 14.25 -11.06
C LEU A 297 -3.60 15.40 -10.57
N ARG A 298 -3.49 15.63 -9.24
CA ARG A 298 -2.60 16.65 -8.65
C ARG A 298 -1.12 16.39 -8.93
N GLU A 299 -0.72 15.13 -9.01
CA GLU A 299 0.65 14.71 -9.28
C GLU A 299 0.98 14.71 -10.79
N GLY A 300 0.22 15.45 -11.60
CA GLY A 300 0.45 15.60 -13.04
C GLY A 300 -0.11 14.45 -13.90
N GLY A 301 -0.87 13.54 -13.30
CA GLY A 301 -1.42 12.37 -14.00
C GLY A 301 -2.29 12.71 -15.21
N ALA A 302 -2.93 13.88 -15.23
CA ALA A 302 -3.80 14.31 -16.34
C ALA A 302 -3.09 14.36 -17.70
N GLU A 303 -1.85 14.88 -17.75
CA GLU A 303 -1.06 14.95 -19.00
C GLU A 303 -0.79 13.55 -19.56
N TYR A 304 -0.61 12.57 -18.67
CA TYR A 304 -0.43 11.18 -19.02
C TYR A 304 -1.74 10.53 -19.51
N LEU A 305 -2.87 10.80 -18.85
CA LEU A 305 -4.18 10.29 -19.31
C LEU A 305 -4.50 10.80 -20.73
N LEU A 306 -4.15 12.06 -21.00
CA LEU A 306 -4.33 12.72 -22.29
C LEU A 306 -3.32 12.28 -23.36
N GLN A 307 -2.48 11.26 -23.11
CA GLN A 307 -1.80 10.55 -24.21
C GLN A 307 -2.79 9.76 -25.06
N CYS A 308 -3.97 9.42 -24.51
CA CYS A 308 -5.07 8.87 -25.28
C CYS A 308 -5.63 9.90 -26.27
N ARG A 309 -5.60 9.57 -27.56
CA ARG A 309 -6.13 10.42 -28.63
C ARG A 309 -7.62 10.72 -28.46
N GLY A 310 -8.43 9.69 -28.19
CA GLY A 310 -9.89 9.85 -28.00
C GLY A 310 -10.23 10.80 -26.86
N CYS A 311 -9.57 10.64 -25.70
CA CYS A 311 -9.75 11.56 -24.56
C CYS A 311 -9.42 13.01 -24.91
N ARG A 312 -8.37 13.26 -25.71
CA ARG A 312 -8.04 14.62 -26.15
C ARG A 312 -9.08 15.19 -27.10
N GLU A 313 -9.51 14.41 -28.09
CA GLU A 313 -10.48 14.84 -29.11
C GLU A 313 -11.86 15.11 -28.49
N GLU A 314 -12.29 14.25 -27.57
CA GLU A 314 -13.54 14.41 -26.81
C GLU A 314 -13.44 15.39 -25.63
N ARG A 315 -12.25 15.94 -25.38
CA ARG A 315 -11.96 16.87 -24.26
C ARG A 315 -12.44 16.30 -22.91
N THR A 316 -12.10 15.04 -22.66
CA THR A 316 -12.59 14.29 -21.50
C THR A 316 -11.51 13.41 -20.86
N LEU A 317 -11.85 12.80 -19.73
CA LEU A 317 -11.09 11.75 -19.07
C LEU A 317 -11.98 10.52 -18.87
N ALA A 318 -11.38 9.35 -18.62
CA ALA A 318 -12.14 8.17 -18.24
C ALA A 318 -13.02 8.45 -17.00
N SER A 319 -14.24 7.93 -16.98
CA SER A 319 -15.29 8.23 -16.00
C SER A 319 -14.84 8.17 -14.54
N ARG A 320 -13.98 7.20 -14.21
CA ARG A 320 -13.39 7.05 -12.87
C ARG A 320 -12.61 8.27 -12.36
N PHE A 321 -12.14 9.16 -13.24
CA PHE A 321 -11.44 10.39 -12.86
C PHE A 321 -12.37 11.58 -12.67
N HIS A 322 -13.65 11.48 -13.05
CA HIS A 322 -14.61 12.59 -12.98
C HIS A 322 -14.81 13.04 -11.53
N ALA A 323 -15.04 12.09 -10.61
CA ALA A 323 -15.15 12.38 -9.17
C ALA A 323 -13.89 13.08 -8.61
N GLY A 324 -12.71 12.73 -9.14
CA GLY A 324 -11.45 13.39 -8.80
C GLY A 324 -11.41 14.83 -9.27
N VAL A 325 -11.77 15.10 -10.53
CA VAL A 325 -11.85 16.48 -11.05
C VAL A 325 -12.86 17.33 -10.28
N VAL A 326 -14.04 16.78 -9.99
CA VAL A 326 -15.07 17.47 -9.21
C VAL A 326 -14.56 17.78 -7.79
N HIS A 327 -13.88 16.83 -7.15
CA HIS A 327 -13.26 17.05 -5.84
C HIS A 327 -12.28 18.24 -5.88
N LEU A 328 -11.34 18.24 -6.84
CA LEU A 328 -10.36 19.32 -7.02
C LEU A 328 -11.04 20.67 -7.27
N HIS A 329 -12.09 20.67 -8.08
CA HIS A 329 -12.87 21.88 -8.35
C HIS A 329 -13.52 22.40 -7.06
N VAL A 330 -14.29 21.57 -6.37
CA VAL A 330 -14.99 21.93 -5.12
C VAL A 330 -14.01 22.46 -4.06
N GLU A 331 -12.87 21.79 -3.88
CA GLU A 331 -11.84 22.23 -2.93
C GLU A 331 -11.21 23.57 -3.32
N SER A 332 -11.02 23.81 -4.62
CA SER A 332 -10.42 25.06 -5.11
C SER A 332 -11.39 26.24 -5.12
N SER A 333 -12.68 26.02 -5.43
CA SER A 333 -13.67 27.07 -5.69
C SER A 333 -14.50 27.46 -4.47
N GLN A 334 -14.74 26.53 -3.55
CA GLN A 334 -15.66 26.76 -2.43
C GLN A 334 -14.95 27.40 -1.23
N ARG A 335 -15.60 28.38 -0.59
CA ARG A 335 -15.10 29.05 0.62
C ARG A 335 -16.20 29.23 1.64
N HIS A 336 -15.83 29.24 2.91
CA HIS A 336 -16.75 29.57 4.01
C HIS A 336 -17.02 31.08 4.03
N GLY A 337 -18.09 31.54 3.39
CA GLY A 337 -18.41 32.97 3.29
C GLY A 337 -17.25 33.76 2.65
N ARG A 338 -16.73 34.78 3.36
CA ARG A 338 -15.57 35.60 2.92
C ARG A 338 -14.21 35.05 3.37
N CYS A 339 -14.18 33.85 3.97
CA CYS A 339 -12.96 33.23 4.44
C CYS A 339 -12.00 32.91 3.28
N ARG A 340 -10.72 33.24 3.45
CA ARG A 340 -9.66 32.89 2.47
C ARG A 340 -9.06 31.50 2.68
N GLN A 341 -9.32 30.86 3.82
CA GLN A 341 -8.79 29.53 4.13
C GLN A 341 -9.44 28.47 3.26
N GLN A 342 -8.61 27.55 2.76
CA GLN A 342 -9.07 26.42 1.98
C GLN A 342 -9.81 25.43 2.90
N PRO A 343 -11.03 24.99 2.54
CA PRO A 343 -11.73 23.98 3.32
C PRO A 343 -11.11 22.60 3.11
N SER A 344 -11.21 21.72 4.12
CA SER A 344 -11.03 20.29 3.90
C SER A 344 -12.29 19.73 3.25
N VAL A 345 -12.15 18.89 2.23
CA VAL A 345 -13.25 18.31 1.46
C VAL A 345 -13.31 16.81 1.69
N ARG A 346 -14.51 16.27 1.89
CA ARG A 346 -14.78 14.84 2.02
C ARG A 346 -15.97 14.47 1.13
N ALA A 347 -15.79 13.45 0.29
CA ALA A 347 -16.90 12.88 -0.47
C ALA A 347 -17.91 12.21 0.49
N LEU A 348 -19.18 12.42 0.21
CA LEU A 348 -20.30 11.77 0.89
C LEU A 348 -20.83 10.64 0.01
N ASP A 349 -21.50 9.65 0.60
CA ASP A 349 -22.03 8.51 -0.15
C ASP A 349 -22.99 8.96 -1.27
N ASP A 350 -22.90 8.26 -2.40
CA ASP A 350 -23.47 8.69 -3.68
C ASP A 350 -24.98 8.47 -3.75
N GLU A 351 -25.69 9.52 -4.18
CA GLU A 351 -26.93 9.34 -4.94
C GLU A 351 -26.57 9.18 -6.43
N PRO A 352 -27.19 8.25 -7.16
CA PRO A 352 -26.91 8.08 -8.58
C PRO A 352 -27.03 9.40 -9.35
N GLY A 353 -25.95 9.82 -10.00
CA GLY A 353 -25.92 11.02 -10.85
C GLY A 353 -25.62 12.34 -10.13
N VAL A 354 -25.30 12.32 -8.83
CA VAL A 354 -24.91 13.53 -8.07
C VAL A 354 -23.69 13.27 -7.20
N TYR A 355 -22.63 14.05 -7.41
CA TYR A 355 -21.44 14.05 -6.56
C TYR A 355 -21.66 14.96 -5.36
N ARG A 356 -21.65 14.42 -4.13
CA ARG A 356 -21.85 15.19 -2.90
C ARG A 356 -20.59 15.26 -2.06
N TYR A 357 -20.33 16.45 -1.52
CA TYR A 357 -19.17 16.71 -0.68
C TYR A 357 -19.55 17.46 0.57
N ALA A 358 -19.00 17.04 1.71
CA ALA A 358 -18.96 17.83 2.93
C ALA A 358 -17.65 18.62 2.96
N LEU A 359 -17.76 19.92 3.22
CA LEU A 359 -16.64 20.82 3.39
C LEU A 359 -16.55 21.23 4.85
N ARG A 360 -15.33 21.43 5.35
CA ARG A 360 -15.10 21.92 6.72
C ARG A 360 -14.06 23.03 6.73
N CYS A 361 -14.38 24.15 7.37
CA CYS A 361 -13.45 25.23 7.66
C CYS A 361 -12.88 25.07 9.08
N ALA A 362 -11.54 25.06 9.21
CA ALA A 362 -10.88 24.96 10.51
C ALA A 362 -10.97 26.25 11.35
N SER A 363 -11.18 27.40 10.70
CA SER A 363 -10.97 28.72 11.32
C SER A 363 -12.21 29.40 11.90
N HIS A 364 -13.43 28.88 11.66
CA HIS A 364 -14.68 29.54 12.06
C HIS A 364 -15.54 28.61 12.90
N THR A 365 -16.20 29.13 13.94
CA THR A 365 -17.23 28.47 14.80
C THR A 365 -18.43 29.41 14.84
N PRO A 366 -19.70 28.93 14.80
CA PRO A 366 -20.15 27.55 15.04
C PRO A 366 -20.45 26.71 13.78
N VAL A 367 -20.82 27.29 12.64
CA VAL A 367 -21.10 26.52 11.42
C VAL A 367 -19.78 26.27 10.66
N ARG A 368 -19.10 25.18 11.03
CA ARG A 368 -17.82 24.80 10.40
C ARG A 368 -18.01 24.07 9.08
N GLN A 369 -19.21 23.56 8.80
CA GLN A 369 -19.46 22.58 7.77
C GLN A 369 -20.62 22.97 6.86
N TRP A 370 -20.48 22.69 5.58
CA TRP A 370 -21.54 22.83 4.59
C TRP A 370 -21.38 21.76 3.51
N THR A 371 -22.44 21.51 2.77
CA THR A 371 -22.45 20.52 1.70
C THR A 371 -22.56 21.19 0.33
N VAL A 372 -21.89 20.60 -0.65
CA VAL A 372 -22.01 20.97 -2.05
C VAL A 372 -22.39 19.73 -2.84
N ALA A 373 -23.31 19.89 -3.78
CA ALA A 373 -23.72 18.87 -4.73
C ALA A 373 -23.36 19.35 -6.14
N VAL A 374 -22.84 18.44 -6.96
CA VAL A 374 -22.53 18.67 -8.37
C VAL A 374 -23.21 17.58 -9.17
N THR A 375 -24.05 17.98 -10.12
CA THR A 375 -24.76 17.05 -11.01
C THR A 375 -23.80 16.37 -11.98
N ALA A 376 -24.22 15.26 -12.59
CA ALA A 376 -23.43 14.59 -13.62
C ALA A 376 -23.13 15.51 -14.84
N GLU A 377 -24.07 16.37 -15.23
CA GLU A 377 -23.89 17.31 -16.34
C GLU A 377 -22.86 18.41 -16.01
N GLU A 378 -22.95 18.97 -14.81
CA GLU A 378 -21.95 19.92 -14.30
C GLU A 378 -20.59 19.25 -14.19
N ALA A 379 -20.51 18.00 -13.72
CA ALA A 379 -19.27 17.25 -13.64
C ALA A 379 -18.61 17.05 -15.01
N VAL A 380 -19.39 16.72 -16.06
CA VAL A 380 -18.88 16.64 -17.44
C VAL A 380 -18.33 17.98 -17.91
N SER A 381 -19.05 19.08 -17.62
CA SER A 381 -18.59 20.43 -17.97
C SER A 381 -17.28 20.81 -17.24
N LEU A 382 -17.18 20.46 -15.95
CA LEU A 382 -15.97 20.66 -15.15
C LEU A 382 -14.79 19.84 -15.66
N VAL A 383 -15.03 18.59 -16.09
CA VAL A 383 -14.01 17.74 -16.71
C VAL A 383 -13.50 18.36 -18.01
N GLY A 384 -14.40 18.84 -18.87
CA GLY A 384 -14.01 19.56 -20.09
C GLY A 384 -13.14 20.77 -19.80
N ALA A 385 -13.58 21.65 -18.89
CA ALA A 385 -12.81 22.84 -18.50
C ALA A 385 -11.44 22.48 -17.88
N PHE A 386 -11.37 21.41 -17.10
CA PHE A 386 -10.12 20.90 -16.53
C PHE A 386 -9.16 20.42 -17.62
N VAL A 387 -9.63 19.57 -18.55
CA VAL A 387 -8.83 19.06 -19.68
C VAL A 387 -8.31 20.21 -20.54
N ASP A 388 -9.13 21.23 -20.77
CA ASP A 388 -8.76 22.41 -21.55
C ASP A 388 -7.61 23.19 -20.91
N GLY A 389 -7.65 23.33 -19.58
CA GLY A 389 -6.56 23.91 -18.80
C GLY A 389 -5.26 23.14 -18.98
N VAL A 390 -5.31 21.81 -18.81
CA VAL A 390 -4.14 20.92 -18.96
C VAL A 390 -3.56 20.99 -20.38
N LEU A 391 -4.41 20.92 -21.41
CA LEU A 391 -3.97 21.01 -22.81
C LEU A 391 -3.38 22.39 -23.17
N ALA A 392 -3.81 23.46 -22.49
CA ALA A 392 -3.21 24.78 -22.65
C ALA A 392 -1.82 24.86 -21.98
N GLU A 393 -1.65 24.23 -20.82
CA GLU A 393 -0.36 24.12 -20.12
C GLU A 393 0.67 23.31 -20.91
N MET A 394 0.27 22.15 -21.42
CA MET A 394 1.14 21.29 -22.24
C MET A 394 1.68 22.03 -23.47
N ARG A 395 0.84 22.84 -24.14
CA ARG A 395 1.26 23.64 -25.31
C ARG A 395 2.30 24.72 -24.94
N ARG A 396 2.10 25.42 -23.83
CA ARG A 396 3.07 26.42 -23.33
C ARG A 396 4.42 25.79 -22.99
N GLY A 397 4.41 24.58 -22.40
CA GLY A 397 5.63 23.84 -22.08
C GLY A 397 6.45 23.46 -23.31
N THR A 398 5.80 23.08 -24.41
CA THR A 398 6.49 22.78 -25.68
C THR A 398 7.09 24.00 -26.36
N GLU A 399 6.43 25.16 -26.30
CA GLU A 399 6.93 26.40 -26.94
C GLU A 399 8.13 27.00 -26.19
N GLY A 400 8.16 26.90 -24.85
CA GLY A 400 9.26 27.40 -24.03
C GLY A 400 10.56 26.56 -24.05
N LEU A 401 10.50 25.33 -24.56
CA LEU A 401 11.69 24.46 -24.78
C LEU A 401 12.30 24.62 -26.19
N SER A 402 11.61 25.34 -27.07
CA SER A 402 12.04 25.62 -28.45
C SER A 402 12.60 27.03 -28.68
N ALA A 403 12.66 27.84 -27.62
CA ALA A 403 13.33 29.15 -27.57
C ALA A 403 14.58 29.04 -26.69
#